data_AF-A0A936IW49-F1
#
_entry.id   AF-A0A936IW49-F1
#
_cell.length_a   1.000
_cell.length_b   1.000
_cell.length_c   1.000
_cell.angle_alpha   90.00
_cell.angle_beta   90.00
_cell.angle_gamma   90.00
#
_symmetry.space_group_name_H-M   'P 1'
#
loop_
_entity.id
_entity.type
_entity.pdbx_description
1 polymer ?
#
loop_
_entity_poly.entity_id
_entity_poly.type
_entity_poly.pdbx_seq_one_letter_code
_entity_poly.pdbx_strand_id
1 'polypeptide(L)'
;MSNTTGSTNSFFGTGSGASNTVGSNNTFLGYQAGYGNTDGLYNTYAGYEAGQMTTTGNANTFYGYQAGKANTVGDANTVIGWNANTSGIVSHATAIGAEAVVSTSNTIVLGRNFANPSGSLGDDVVVYGFLRATLSPSGGSIDVCQNAATFNLPSCRPACVTNQMSNLMTVVLRSCAA
;
A
#
# COMPACT_ATOMS: atom_id res chain seq x y z
N MET A 1 26.99 1.46 13.22
CA MET A 1 26.14 2.59 12.78
C MET A 1 27.06 3.65 12.22
N SER A 2 26.79 4.17 11.02
CA SER A 2 27.61 5.19 10.34
C SER A 2 26.83 6.48 10.07
N ASN A 3 26.14 7.01 11.09
CA ASN A 3 25.45 8.30 10.98
C ASN A 3 26.47 9.44 11.01
N THR A 4 26.80 10.00 9.84
CA THR A 4 27.82 11.05 9.68
C THR A 4 27.27 12.45 9.95
N THR A 5 26.09 12.81 9.44
CA THR A 5 25.51 14.15 9.60
C THR A 5 24.01 14.17 9.89
N GLY A 6 23.34 13.01 9.85
CA GLY A 6 21.92 12.90 10.11
C GLY A 6 21.58 13.12 11.59
N SER A 7 20.41 13.70 11.86
CA SER A 7 19.93 13.98 13.22
C SER A 7 18.60 13.27 13.53
N THR A 8 18.33 13.06 14.81
CA THR A 8 17.02 12.55 15.31
C THR A 8 16.65 11.17 14.77
N ASN A 9 17.61 10.25 14.71
CA ASN A 9 17.39 8.87 14.30
C ASN A 9 17.32 7.93 15.50
N SER A 10 16.41 6.95 15.46
CA SER A 10 16.28 5.89 16.48
C SER A 10 16.43 4.52 15.83
N PHE A 11 17.55 3.84 16.06
CA PHE A 11 17.85 2.54 15.46
C PHE A 11 18.01 1.46 16.52
N PHE A 12 17.21 0.40 16.45
CA PHE A 12 17.25 -0.72 17.38
C PHE A 12 17.25 -2.06 16.63
N GLY A 13 18.30 -2.87 16.85
CA GLY A 13 18.49 -4.16 16.19
C GLY A 13 19.81 -4.23 15.40
N THR A 14 20.35 -5.44 15.25
CA THR A 14 21.62 -5.65 14.54
C THR A 14 21.51 -5.21 13.08
N GLY A 15 22.41 -4.33 12.64
CA GLY A 15 22.42 -3.82 11.26
C GLY A 15 21.34 -2.78 10.95
N SER A 16 20.52 -2.38 11.92
CA SER A 16 19.51 -1.35 11.73
C SER A 16 20.16 -0.01 11.35
N GLY A 17 19.74 0.60 10.24
CA GLY A 17 20.28 1.89 9.76
C GLY A 17 21.79 1.91 9.50
N ALA A 18 22.40 0.76 9.18
CA ALA A 18 23.85 0.63 9.11
C ALA A 18 24.51 1.57 8.07
N SER A 19 23.86 1.76 6.93
CA SER A 19 24.35 2.58 5.81
C SER A 19 23.93 4.05 5.86
N ASN A 20 23.22 4.48 6.92
CA ASN A 20 22.65 5.83 6.97
C ASN A 20 23.73 6.88 7.18
N THR A 21 24.07 7.64 6.14
CA THR A 21 25.13 8.66 6.13
C THR A 21 24.59 10.03 6.55
N VAL A 22 23.56 10.54 5.85
CA VAL A 22 23.01 11.89 6.06
C VAL A 22 21.51 11.88 6.41
N GLY A 23 20.84 10.73 6.25
CA GLY A 23 19.42 10.59 6.53
C GLY A 23 19.06 10.98 7.96
N SER A 24 17.95 11.70 8.15
CA SER A 24 17.48 12.26 9.42
C SER A 24 16.01 11.93 9.67
N ASN A 25 15.61 11.97 10.95
CA ASN A 25 14.25 11.72 11.41
C ASN A 25 13.72 10.31 11.06
N ASN A 26 14.58 9.30 11.12
CA ASN A 26 14.24 7.91 10.83
C ASN A 26 14.08 7.08 12.11
N THR A 27 13.10 6.17 12.13
CA THR A 27 12.92 5.19 13.21
C THR A 27 12.99 3.78 12.63
N PHE A 28 14.03 3.02 12.96
CA PHE A 28 14.23 1.66 12.48
C PHE A 28 14.30 0.68 13.64
N LEU A 29 13.46 -0.36 13.60
CA LEU A 29 13.29 -1.36 14.64
C LEU A 29 13.32 -2.77 14.04
N GLY A 30 14.40 -3.51 14.24
CA GLY A 30 14.53 -4.90 13.79
C GLY A 30 15.91 -5.22 13.23
N TYR A 31 16.18 -6.51 13.03
CA TYR A 31 17.39 -6.95 12.33
C TYR A 31 17.39 -6.38 10.91
N GLN A 32 18.44 -5.62 10.56
CA GLN A 32 18.62 -4.99 9.24
C GLN A 32 17.46 -4.11 8.75
N ALA A 33 16.63 -3.59 9.67
CA ALA A 33 15.64 -2.59 9.31
C ALA A 33 16.33 -1.32 8.77
N GLY A 34 15.95 -0.89 7.57
CA GLY A 34 16.57 0.27 6.90
C GLY A 34 18.08 0.12 6.65
N TYR A 35 18.61 -1.10 6.53
CA TYR A 35 20.04 -1.35 6.39
C TYR A 35 20.68 -0.54 5.25
N GLY A 36 20.03 -0.45 4.10
CA GLY A 36 20.51 0.25 2.91
C GLY A 36 20.24 1.75 2.88
N ASN A 37 19.54 2.33 3.86
CA ASN A 37 19.16 3.74 3.84
C ASN A 37 20.44 4.58 3.89
N THR A 38 20.71 5.41 2.89
CA THR A 38 21.87 6.32 2.85
C THR A 38 21.44 7.73 3.23
N ASP A 39 20.48 8.27 2.48
CA ASP A 39 20.08 9.68 2.55
C ASP A 39 18.58 9.86 2.82
N GLY A 40 17.80 8.77 2.84
CA GLY A 40 16.36 8.80 3.05
C GLY A 40 15.96 9.42 4.39
N LEU A 41 14.88 10.20 4.37
CA LEU A 41 14.37 11.00 5.47
C LEU A 41 12.97 10.56 5.89
N TYR A 42 12.63 10.76 7.16
CA TYR A 42 11.26 10.60 7.68
C TYR A 42 10.69 9.18 7.52
N ASN A 43 11.55 8.16 7.55
CA ASN A 43 11.14 6.77 7.39
C ASN A 43 10.88 6.09 8.73
N THR A 44 9.84 5.26 8.81
CA THR A 44 9.57 4.38 9.95
C THR A 44 9.54 2.93 9.48
N TYR A 45 10.55 2.14 9.87
CA TYR A 45 10.66 0.73 9.51
C TYR A 45 10.66 -0.14 10.76
N ALA A 46 9.72 -1.06 10.87
CA ALA A 46 9.60 -1.95 12.02
C ALA A 46 9.37 -3.40 11.57
N GLY A 47 10.37 -4.25 11.80
CA GLY A 47 10.36 -5.66 11.43
C GLY A 47 11.74 -6.14 10.97
N TYR A 48 11.90 -7.47 10.92
CA TYR A 48 13.09 -8.10 10.33
C TYR A 48 13.19 -7.69 8.85
N GLU A 49 14.28 -7.03 8.46
CA GLU A 49 14.56 -6.55 7.10
C GLU A 49 13.49 -5.61 6.51
N ALA A 50 12.71 -4.93 7.36
CA ALA A 50 11.78 -3.90 6.89
C ALA A 50 12.54 -2.76 6.20
N GLY A 51 12.19 -2.42 4.96
CA GLY A 51 12.88 -1.38 4.17
C GLY A 51 14.37 -1.64 3.90
N GLN A 52 14.84 -2.89 3.96
CA GLN A 52 16.27 -3.22 3.91
C GLN A 52 17.00 -2.62 2.70
N MET A 53 16.38 -2.59 1.52
CA MET A 53 17.01 -2.11 0.28
C MET A 53 16.70 -0.64 -0.05
N THR A 54 15.98 0.10 0.83
CA THR A 54 15.70 1.52 0.58
C THR A 54 16.97 2.33 0.74
N THR A 55 17.34 3.12 -0.25
CA THR A 55 18.56 3.96 -0.26
C THR A 55 18.24 5.43 -0.02
N THR A 56 17.43 6.05 -0.90
CA THR A 56 17.12 7.50 -0.86
C THR A 56 15.63 7.80 -0.72
N GLY A 57 14.78 6.77 -0.60
CA GLY A 57 13.33 6.94 -0.44
C GLY A 57 12.97 7.62 0.87
N ASN A 58 11.98 8.51 0.84
CA ASN A 58 11.57 9.36 1.95
C ASN A 58 10.13 9.09 2.37
N ALA A 59 9.80 9.43 3.62
CA ALA A 59 8.44 9.40 4.16
C ALA A 59 7.74 8.03 4.03
N ASN A 60 8.50 6.93 4.09
CA ASN A 60 7.95 5.58 4.00
C ASN A 60 7.65 5.01 5.39
N THR A 61 6.53 4.29 5.53
CA THR A 61 6.16 3.55 6.74
C THR A 61 6.05 2.06 6.41
N PHE A 62 7.00 1.25 6.87
CA PHE A 62 7.02 -0.20 6.65
C PHE A 62 6.93 -0.96 7.96
N TYR A 63 5.95 -1.84 8.08
CA TYR A 63 5.68 -2.59 9.32
C TYR A 63 5.42 -4.07 9.04
N GLY A 64 6.30 -4.95 9.52
CA GLY A 64 6.22 -6.40 9.32
C GLY A 64 7.55 -7.03 8.90
N TYR A 65 7.62 -8.37 8.98
CA TYR A 65 8.75 -9.13 8.46
C TYR A 65 8.88 -8.90 6.95
N GLN A 66 10.03 -8.37 6.52
CA GLN A 66 10.36 -8.00 5.13
C GLN A 66 9.37 -7.02 4.48
N ALA A 67 8.63 -6.24 5.27
CA ALA A 67 7.74 -5.20 4.75
C ALA A 67 8.54 -4.14 3.98
N GLY A 68 8.14 -3.87 2.74
CA GLY A 68 8.81 -2.89 1.87
C GLY A 68 10.28 -3.22 1.58
N LYS A 69 10.72 -4.47 1.78
CA LYS A 69 12.12 -4.88 1.62
C LYS A 69 12.68 -4.53 0.24
N ALA A 70 11.84 -4.57 -0.80
CA ALA A 70 12.28 -4.29 -2.18
C ALA A 70 12.18 -2.83 -2.61
N ASN A 71 11.64 -1.95 -1.77
CA ASN A 71 11.64 -0.53 -2.07
C ASN A 71 13.06 0.01 -2.09
N THR A 72 13.48 0.64 -3.19
CA THR A 72 14.82 1.24 -3.32
C THR A 72 14.78 2.76 -3.16
N VAL A 73 14.01 3.45 -4.00
CA VAL A 73 13.95 4.94 -4.01
C VAL A 73 12.52 5.48 -3.92
N GLY A 74 11.51 4.62 -3.87
CA GLY A 74 10.11 5.05 -3.78
C GLY A 74 9.84 5.85 -2.50
N ASP A 75 8.98 6.86 -2.63
CA ASP A 75 8.66 7.82 -1.56
C ASP A 75 7.20 7.71 -1.11
N ALA A 76 6.93 8.11 0.14
CA ALA A 76 5.58 8.28 0.68
C ALA A 76 4.71 7.00 0.59
N ASN A 77 5.33 5.83 0.78
CA ASN A 77 4.61 4.56 0.76
C ASN A 77 4.27 4.05 2.17
N THR A 78 3.13 3.38 2.31
CA THR A 78 2.74 2.65 3.52
C THR A 78 2.64 1.16 3.22
N VAL A 79 3.48 0.33 3.83
CA VAL A 79 3.51 -1.12 3.58
C VAL A 79 3.42 -1.87 4.90
N ILE A 80 2.34 -2.62 5.09
CA ILE A 80 2.05 -3.31 6.36
C ILE A 80 1.73 -4.77 6.10
N GLY A 81 2.54 -5.69 6.63
CA GLY A 81 2.31 -7.13 6.53
C GLY A 81 3.59 -7.94 6.39
N TRP A 82 3.49 -9.26 6.64
CA TRP A 82 4.56 -10.21 6.34
C TRP A 82 4.78 -10.28 4.83
N ASN A 83 6.00 -10.02 4.35
CA ASN A 83 6.36 -9.97 2.93
C ASN A 83 5.53 -8.99 2.07
N ALA A 84 4.84 -8.03 2.69
CA ALA A 84 4.18 -6.97 1.93
C ALA A 84 5.23 -6.07 1.26
N ASN A 85 4.98 -5.59 0.04
CA ASN A 85 6.03 -4.89 -0.71
C ASN A 85 5.52 -3.85 -1.72
N THR A 86 6.44 -3.00 -2.18
CA THR A 86 6.30 -2.25 -3.42
C THR A 86 7.01 -3.00 -4.54
N SER A 87 6.46 -2.95 -5.75
CA SER A 87 7.07 -3.55 -6.94
C SER A 87 7.47 -2.45 -7.93
N GLY A 88 8.78 -2.25 -8.09
CA GLY A 88 9.34 -1.17 -8.90
C GLY A 88 9.48 0.14 -8.11
N ILE A 89 9.71 1.23 -8.84
CA ILE A 89 9.78 2.58 -8.25
C ILE A 89 8.35 3.13 -8.17
N VAL A 90 7.75 2.95 -7.00
CA VAL A 90 6.37 3.34 -6.70
C VAL A 90 6.41 4.39 -5.60
N SER A 91 5.57 5.42 -5.72
CA SER A 91 5.42 6.45 -4.69
C SER A 91 3.95 6.73 -4.40
N HIS A 92 3.66 7.24 -3.19
CA HIS A 92 2.29 7.53 -2.74
C HIS A 92 1.38 6.30 -2.79
N ALA A 93 1.92 5.12 -2.48
CA ALA A 93 1.18 3.88 -2.56
C ALA A 93 1.03 3.21 -1.19
N THR A 94 -0.03 2.42 -1.05
CA THR A 94 -0.30 1.67 0.18
C THR A 94 -0.51 0.19 -0.13
N ALA A 95 0.17 -0.69 0.60
CA ALA A 95 -0.04 -2.14 0.56
C ALA A 95 -0.29 -2.65 1.98
N ILE A 96 -1.45 -3.26 2.23
CA ILE A 96 -1.82 -3.78 3.55
C ILE A 96 -2.28 -5.23 3.41
N GLY A 97 -1.61 -6.15 4.12
CA GLY A 97 -1.88 -7.57 4.10
C GLY A 97 -0.60 -8.39 3.96
N ALA A 98 -0.61 -9.63 4.46
CA ALA A 98 0.51 -10.54 4.23
C ALA A 98 0.66 -10.77 2.71
N GLU A 99 1.87 -10.65 2.17
CA GLU A 99 2.19 -10.76 0.75
C GLU A 99 1.46 -9.74 -0.16
N ALA A 100 0.89 -8.66 0.39
CA ALA A 100 0.29 -7.60 -0.41
C ALA A 100 1.37 -6.86 -1.21
N VAL A 101 1.17 -6.69 -2.52
CA VAL A 101 2.13 -6.01 -3.40
C VAL A 101 1.45 -4.89 -4.17
N VAL A 102 1.99 -3.67 -4.05
CA VAL A 102 1.56 -2.52 -4.84
C VAL A 102 2.58 -2.20 -5.93
N SER A 103 2.13 -2.15 -7.18
CA SER A 103 2.98 -1.96 -8.36
C SER A 103 2.77 -0.64 -9.10
N THR A 104 1.92 0.24 -8.56
CA THR A 104 1.52 1.48 -9.23
C THR A 104 1.42 2.61 -8.22
N SER A 105 2.01 3.76 -8.56
CA SER A 105 1.96 4.97 -7.72
C SER A 105 0.53 5.48 -7.57
N ASN A 106 0.24 6.13 -6.44
CA ASN A 106 -1.10 6.65 -6.13
C ASN A 106 -2.19 5.58 -6.04
N THR A 107 -1.83 4.35 -5.63
CA THR A 107 -2.79 3.25 -5.47
C THR A 107 -2.74 2.63 -4.09
N ILE A 108 -3.85 2.01 -3.70
CA ILE A 108 -3.97 1.25 -2.46
C ILE A 108 -4.31 -0.19 -2.83
N VAL A 109 -3.52 -1.14 -2.32
CA VAL A 109 -3.75 -2.57 -2.41
C VAL A 109 -4.07 -3.10 -1.02
N LEU A 110 -5.23 -3.75 -0.88
CA LEU A 110 -5.65 -4.43 0.33
C LEU A 110 -5.68 -5.94 0.04
N GLY A 111 -4.72 -6.66 0.61
CA GLY A 111 -4.56 -8.09 0.43
C GLY A 111 -3.70 -8.50 -0.77
N ARG A 112 -3.66 -9.81 -1.00
CA ARG A 112 -2.83 -10.47 -2.01
C ARG A 112 -3.47 -10.46 -3.39
N ASN A 113 -2.63 -10.32 -4.42
CA ASN A 113 -3.08 -10.49 -5.80
C ASN A 113 -3.26 -11.99 -6.12
N PHE A 114 -4.30 -12.33 -6.90
CA PHE A 114 -4.68 -13.69 -7.31
C PHE A 114 -3.64 -14.44 -8.18
N ALA A 115 -2.45 -13.88 -8.38
CA ALA A 115 -1.43 -14.40 -9.29
C ALA A 115 -0.48 -15.43 -8.65
N ASN A 116 -0.83 -16.03 -7.50
CA ASN A 116 0.00 -17.08 -6.91
C ASN A 116 -0.37 -18.46 -7.51
N PRO A 117 0.56 -19.18 -8.17
CA PRO A 117 0.33 -20.54 -8.70
C PRO A 117 0.05 -21.60 -7.62
N SER A 118 0.06 -21.23 -6.33
CA SER A 118 -0.20 -22.13 -5.21
C SER A 118 -1.69 -22.37 -4.88
N GLY A 119 -2.62 -21.81 -5.65
CA GLY A 119 -4.06 -21.97 -5.37
C GLY A 119 -4.56 -21.20 -4.15
N SER A 120 -3.80 -20.20 -3.68
CA SER A 120 -4.27 -19.28 -2.65
C SER A 120 -5.44 -18.46 -3.17
N LEU A 121 -6.59 -18.58 -2.50
CA LEU A 121 -7.71 -17.68 -2.64
C LEU A 121 -7.21 -16.26 -2.35
N GLY A 122 -7.48 -15.31 -3.23
CA GLY A 122 -7.25 -13.89 -2.94
C GLY A 122 -8.06 -13.46 -1.71
N ASP A 123 -7.76 -12.28 -1.20
CA ASP A 123 -8.32 -11.85 0.07
C ASP A 123 -9.66 -11.13 -0.13
N ASP A 124 -10.61 -11.39 0.77
CA ASP A 124 -11.87 -10.64 0.83
C ASP A 124 -11.70 -9.35 1.65
N VAL A 125 -12.08 -8.22 1.08
CA VAL A 125 -12.17 -6.94 1.82
C VAL A 125 -13.59 -6.78 2.35
N VAL A 126 -13.80 -7.10 3.62
CA VAL A 126 -15.09 -6.95 4.30
C VAL A 126 -15.19 -5.56 4.95
N VAL A 127 -16.17 -4.76 4.53
CA VAL A 127 -16.48 -3.44 5.13
C VAL A 127 -17.80 -3.50 5.87
N TYR A 128 -17.77 -3.36 7.19
CA TYR A 128 -19.00 -3.21 7.98
C TYR A 128 -19.58 -1.81 7.80
N GLY A 129 -20.85 -1.72 7.39
CA GLY A 129 -21.52 -0.44 7.13
C GLY A 129 -21.50 -0.03 5.65
N PHE A 130 -21.13 1.22 5.37
CA PHE A 130 -21.14 1.77 4.01
C PHE A 130 -19.74 2.08 3.50
N LEU A 131 -19.39 1.55 2.32
CA LEU A 131 -18.27 2.05 1.52
C LEU A 131 -18.77 3.18 0.61
N ARG A 132 -18.37 4.42 0.89
CA ARG A 132 -18.71 5.60 0.08
C ARG A 132 -17.50 6.04 -0.72
N ALA A 133 -17.62 6.05 -2.04
CA ALA A 133 -16.63 6.64 -2.93
C ALA A 133 -17.24 7.89 -3.60
N THR A 134 -16.55 9.02 -3.50
CA THR A 134 -16.97 10.29 -4.09
C THR A 134 -15.94 10.68 -5.15
N LEU A 135 -16.43 10.98 -6.34
CA LEU A 135 -15.59 11.43 -7.46
C LEU A 135 -15.39 12.94 -7.39
N SER A 136 -14.24 13.41 -7.87
CA SER A 136 -13.97 14.84 -8.00
C SER A 136 -14.99 15.51 -8.92
N PRO A 137 -15.35 16.79 -8.69
CA PRO A 137 -16.14 17.57 -9.65
C PRO A 137 -15.51 17.65 -11.05
N SER A 138 -14.18 17.49 -11.14
CA SER A 138 -13.42 17.47 -12.40
C SER A 138 -13.49 16.13 -13.15
N GLY A 139 -14.26 15.16 -12.63
CA GLY A 139 -14.40 13.82 -13.21
C GLY A 139 -13.62 12.73 -12.47
N GLY A 140 -13.88 11.49 -12.88
CA GLY A 140 -13.29 10.26 -12.37
C GLY A 140 -14.18 9.05 -12.70
N SER A 141 -13.69 7.84 -12.48
CA SER A 141 -14.46 6.60 -12.59
C SER A 141 -14.35 5.79 -11.30
N ILE A 142 -15.42 5.07 -10.97
CA ILE A 142 -15.38 3.97 -10.00
C ILE A 142 -15.55 2.71 -10.81
N ASP A 143 -14.43 2.04 -11.07
CA ASP A 143 -14.43 0.80 -11.83
C ASP A 143 -14.47 -0.38 -10.85
N VAL A 144 -15.57 -1.14 -10.89
CA VAL A 144 -15.73 -2.38 -10.13
C VAL A 144 -15.68 -3.54 -11.10
N CYS A 145 -14.49 -4.12 -11.26
CA CYS A 145 -14.23 -5.25 -12.14
C CYS A 145 -14.24 -6.56 -11.36
N GLN A 146 -14.84 -7.61 -11.93
CA GLN A 146 -14.82 -8.97 -11.35
C GLN A 146 -14.41 -10.00 -12.40
N ASN A 147 -13.68 -11.04 -11.97
CA ASN A 147 -13.29 -12.17 -12.82
C ASN A 147 -14.32 -13.33 -12.80
N ALA A 148 -15.42 -13.20 -12.04
CA ALA A 148 -16.45 -14.24 -11.87
C ALA A 148 -17.87 -13.70 -12.13
N ALA A 149 -18.82 -14.58 -12.39
CA ALA A 149 -20.14 -14.26 -12.96
C ALA A 149 -21.17 -13.63 -11.99
N THR A 150 -20.83 -13.38 -10.72
CA THR A 150 -21.82 -12.95 -9.71
C THR A 150 -21.39 -11.64 -9.03
N PHE A 151 -21.86 -10.52 -9.59
CA PHE A 151 -21.85 -9.24 -8.88
C PHE A 151 -23.10 -9.19 -7.99
N ASN A 152 -23.00 -9.78 -6.80
CA ASN A 152 -24.14 -9.90 -5.91
C ASN A 152 -24.29 -8.59 -5.11
N LEU A 153 -25.20 -7.72 -5.53
CA LEU A 153 -25.74 -6.64 -4.71
C LEU A 153 -26.98 -7.20 -3.99
N PRO A 154 -26.86 -7.81 -2.78
CA PRO A 154 -28.03 -8.31 -2.07
C PRO A 154 -29.00 -7.14 -1.87
N SER A 155 -30.22 -7.34 -2.39
CA SER A 155 -31.27 -6.34 -2.54
C SER A 155 -31.35 -5.36 -1.39
N CYS A 156 -30.98 -4.10 -1.64
CA CYS A 156 -31.47 -3.00 -0.83
C CYS A 156 -32.98 -2.85 -1.10
N ARG A 157 -33.75 -2.66 -0.03
CA ARG A 157 -35.15 -2.18 -0.06
C ARG A 157 -35.31 -1.07 -1.12
N PRO A 158 -36.48 -0.99 -1.82
CA PRO A 158 -36.58 -0.73 -3.25
C PRO A 158 -35.68 0.43 -3.70
N ALA A 159 -34.50 0.10 -4.19
CA ALA A 159 -33.58 1.05 -4.79
C ALA A 159 -33.54 0.80 -6.30
N CYS A 160 -33.85 1.86 -7.06
CA CYS A 160 -33.89 1.88 -8.50
C CYS A 160 -32.55 1.46 -9.12
N VAL A 161 -32.55 0.34 -9.85
CA VAL A 161 -31.45 -0.04 -10.74
C VAL A 161 -31.97 0.13 -12.17
N THR A 162 -31.58 1.21 -12.86
CA THR A 162 -31.85 1.35 -14.30
C THR A 162 -30.55 1.28 -15.08
N ASN A 163 -30.37 0.17 -15.78
CA ASN A 163 -29.27 -0.15 -16.66
C ASN A 163 -29.48 0.59 -18.00
N GLN A 164 -28.53 1.43 -18.43
CA GLN A 164 -28.47 1.91 -19.81
C GLN A 164 -27.18 1.37 -20.40
N MET A 165 -27.31 0.33 -21.20
CA MET A 165 -26.20 -0.28 -21.92
C MET A 165 -25.75 0.63 -23.06
N SER A 166 -24.56 1.20 -22.94
CA SER A 166 -23.75 1.59 -24.10
C SER A 166 -22.29 1.26 -23.82
N ASN A 167 -21.90 0.02 -24.15
CA ASN A 167 -20.56 -0.55 -24.37
C ASN A 167 -19.34 -0.21 -23.48
N LEU A 168 -19.46 0.57 -22.41
CA LEU A 168 -18.47 0.62 -21.33
C LEU A 168 -19.20 0.86 -20.01
N MET A 169 -19.06 -0.10 -19.09
CA MET A 169 -19.84 -0.23 -17.87
C MET A 169 -19.41 0.86 -16.86
N THR A 170 -20.03 2.05 -16.94
CA THR A 170 -19.86 3.12 -15.95
C THR A 170 -21.07 3.11 -15.01
N VAL A 171 -20.85 2.85 -13.72
CA VAL A 171 -21.92 2.90 -12.70
C VAL A 171 -22.06 4.35 -12.19
N VAL A 172 -23.15 5.03 -12.56
CA VAL A 172 -23.46 6.39 -12.09
C VAL A 172 -24.51 6.33 -10.99
N LEU A 173 -24.17 6.76 -9.77
CA LEU A 173 -25.09 6.90 -8.64
C LEU A 173 -25.53 8.36 -8.49
N ARG A 174 -26.85 8.63 -8.45
CA ARG A 174 -27.42 9.95 -8.10
C ARG A 174 -28.44 9.82 -6.97
N SER A 175 -28.57 10.89 -6.18
CA SER A 175 -29.51 11.00 -5.06
C SER A 175 -30.97 11.12 -5.53
N CYS A 176 -31.88 10.32 -4.96
CA CYS A 176 -33.31 10.56 -5.12
C CYS A 176 -33.74 11.69 -4.17
N ALA A 177 -34.20 12.81 -4.73
CA ALA A 177 -35.05 13.75 -4.00
C ALA A 177 -36.45 13.14 -3.87
N ALA A 178 -37.10 13.40 -2.74
CA ALA A 178 -38.55 13.47 -2.68
C ALA A 178 -38.94 14.94 -2.87
#